data_AF-W8VRV7-F1
#
_entry.id   AF-W8VRV7-F1
#
_cell.length_a   1.000
_cell.length_b   1.000
_cell.length_c   1.000
_cell.angle_alpha   90.00
_cell.angle_beta   90.00
_cell.angle_gamma   90.00
#
_symmetry.space_group_name_H-M   'P 1'
#
loop_
_entity.id
_entity.type
_entity.pdbx_description
1 polymer ?
#
loop_
_entity_poly.entity_id
_entity_poly.type
_entity_poly.pdbx_seq_one_letter_code
_entity_poly.pdbx_strand_id
1 'polypeptide(L)'
;MGQTLINGAAKKVNTTPDNTANVLSQAMPLILGAMQRNAKTPQGAASLSNALSDPKHNGSMLEMLDSLFGDGPGSPEELEQDGAGILKHVLGNKQSHVESAISTSSGVDAQSVAQIIKIAAPIIMGLLGKQKQEKQISKNGVGDLIGSVLGQSGDHDSSFLTTILDADGDGSMIDDVAGMVLGSNGKKKGLGGMLGGLFGK
;
A
#
# COMPACT_ATOMS: atom_id res chain seq x y z
N MET A 1 2.06 2.02 11.56
CA MET A 1 2.93 1.30 10.61
C MET A 1 3.31 2.15 9.40
N GLY A 2 2.36 2.64 8.60
CA GLY A 2 2.68 3.47 7.41
C GLY A 2 3.56 4.70 7.72
N GLN A 3 3.26 5.42 8.81
CA GLN A 3 4.06 6.57 9.23
C GLN A 3 5.49 6.21 9.64
N THR A 4 5.72 5.08 10.34
CA THR A 4 7.07 4.61 10.71
C THR A 4 7.93 4.38 9.47
N LEU A 5 7.34 3.76 8.44
CA LEU A 5 8.01 3.52 7.16
C LEU A 5 8.34 4.81 6.43
N ILE A 6 7.36 5.70 6.33
CA ILE A 6 7.52 6.99 5.66
C ILE A 6 8.63 7.79 6.36
N ASN A 7 8.60 7.87 7.69
CA ASN A 7 9.58 8.61 8.48
C ASN A 7 10.97 7.96 8.43
N GLY A 8 11.05 6.63 8.49
CA GLY A 8 12.30 5.87 8.41
C GLY A 8 12.97 6.01 7.04
N ALA A 9 12.21 5.80 5.97
CA ALA A 9 12.69 5.98 4.60
C ALA A 9 13.06 7.44 4.32
N ALA A 10 12.23 8.40 4.75
CA ALA A 10 12.50 9.83 4.58
C ALA A 10 13.84 10.25 5.21
N LYS A 11 14.11 9.80 6.45
CA LYS A 11 15.39 10.03 7.12
C LYS A 11 16.57 9.41 6.37
N LYS A 12 16.41 8.19 5.85
CA LYS A 12 17.48 7.45 5.18
C LYS A 12 17.89 8.07 3.85
N VAL A 13 16.90 8.49 3.06
CA VAL A 13 17.11 9.02 1.71
C VAL A 13 17.20 10.55 1.67
N ASN A 14 17.19 11.19 2.85
CA ASN A 14 17.25 12.65 3.01
C ASN A 14 16.16 13.40 2.22
N THR A 15 14.92 12.94 2.33
CA THR A 15 13.73 13.59 1.75
C THR A 15 12.69 13.88 2.82
N THR A 16 11.57 14.52 2.45
CA THR A 16 10.48 14.80 3.38
C THR A 16 9.53 13.59 3.52
N PRO A 17 8.87 13.42 4.68
CA PRO A 17 7.79 12.43 4.83
C PRO A 17 6.74 12.52 3.72
N ASP A 18 6.33 13.74 3.32
CA ASP A 18 5.35 13.96 2.26
C ASP A 18 5.82 13.47 0.89
N ASN A 19 7.08 13.76 0.54
CA ASN A 19 7.67 13.30 -0.72
C ASN A 19 7.79 11.77 -0.73
N THR A 20 8.21 11.17 0.37
CA THR A 20 8.25 9.71 0.53
C THR A 20 6.86 9.10 0.39
N ALA A 21 5.86 9.66 1.06
CA ALA A 21 4.48 9.20 0.98
C ALA A 21 3.94 9.28 -0.46
N ASN A 22 4.24 10.37 -1.18
CA ASN A 22 3.86 10.55 -2.58
C ASN A 22 4.55 9.53 -3.51
N VAL A 23 5.82 9.23 -3.29
CA VAL A 23 6.52 8.18 -4.05
C VAL A 23 5.89 6.81 -3.78
N LEU A 24 5.60 6.49 -2.52
CA LEU A 24 5.02 5.22 -2.13
C LEU A 24 3.60 5.03 -2.68
N SER A 25 2.76 6.08 -2.65
CA SER A 25 1.38 6.01 -3.16
C SER A 25 1.34 5.71 -4.66
N GLN A 26 2.35 6.16 -5.42
CA GLN A 26 2.50 5.88 -6.85
C GLN A 26 3.18 4.54 -7.11
N ALA A 27 4.20 4.18 -6.33
CA ALA A 27 5.00 2.97 -6.54
C ALA A 27 4.23 1.70 -6.16
N MET A 28 3.49 1.73 -5.05
CA MET A 28 2.90 0.54 -4.44
C MET A 28 1.89 -0.17 -5.37
N PRO A 29 0.95 0.53 -6.03
CA PRO A 29 0.06 -0.11 -7.01
C PRO A 29 0.81 -0.71 -8.21
N LEU A 30 1.90 -0.08 -8.65
CA LEU A 30 2.71 -0.56 -9.77
C LEU A 30 3.47 -1.84 -9.41
N ILE A 31 4.07 -1.88 -8.22
CA ILE A 31 4.79 -3.05 -7.70
C ILE A 31 3.82 -4.21 -7.50
N LEU A 32 2.69 -3.98 -6.83
CA LEU A 32 1.66 -4.99 -6.61
C LEU A 32 1.08 -5.51 -7.94
N GLY A 33 0.78 -4.62 -8.88
CA GLY A 33 0.31 -5.01 -10.21
C GLY A 33 1.33 -5.84 -10.98
N ALA A 34 2.63 -5.54 -10.85
CA ALA A 34 3.69 -6.35 -11.43
C ALA A 34 3.82 -7.72 -10.75
N MET A 35 3.72 -7.79 -9.41
CA MET A 35 3.68 -9.06 -8.67
C MET A 35 2.49 -9.92 -9.10
N GLN A 36 1.30 -9.32 -9.19
CA GLN A 36 0.09 -9.98 -9.66
C GLN A 36 0.25 -10.52 -11.08
N ARG A 37 0.81 -9.72 -11.99
CA ARG A 37 1.10 -10.15 -13.36
C ARG A 37 2.05 -11.36 -13.38
N ASN A 38 3.10 -11.35 -12.56
CA ASN A 38 4.05 -12.46 -12.50
C ASN A 38 3.38 -13.72 -11.92
N ALA A 39 2.47 -13.56 -10.95
CA ALA A 39 1.67 -14.64 -10.36
C ALA A 39 0.63 -15.27 -11.32
N LYS A 40 0.41 -14.72 -12.53
CA LYS A 40 -0.49 -15.33 -13.53
C LYS A 40 0.05 -16.64 -14.10
N THR A 41 1.35 -16.91 -13.95
CA THR A 41 1.96 -18.18 -14.37
C THR A 41 2.12 -19.11 -13.16
N PRO A 42 1.97 -20.44 -13.31
CA PRO A 42 2.19 -21.38 -12.20
C PRO A 42 3.58 -21.23 -11.56
N GLN A 43 4.60 -21.00 -12.39
CA GLN A 43 5.97 -20.80 -11.95
C GLN A 43 6.15 -19.50 -11.16
N GLY A 44 5.58 -18.40 -11.66
CA GLY A 44 5.63 -17.11 -10.96
C GLY A 44 4.82 -17.10 -9.66
N ALA A 45 3.64 -17.74 -9.65
CA ALA A 45 2.84 -17.94 -8.44
C ALA A 45 3.61 -18.76 -7.40
N ALA A 46 4.24 -19.87 -7.80
CA ALA A 46 5.05 -20.68 -6.91
C ALA A 46 6.28 -19.92 -6.38
N SER A 47 6.99 -19.20 -7.25
CA SER A 47 8.15 -18.39 -6.85
C SER A 47 7.77 -17.31 -5.84
N LEU A 48 6.69 -16.58 -6.12
CA LEU A 48 6.20 -15.54 -5.23
C LEU A 48 5.69 -16.14 -3.91
N SER A 49 4.94 -17.24 -4.00
CA SER A 49 4.46 -17.95 -2.81
C SER A 49 5.60 -18.41 -1.92
N ASN A 50 6.69 -18.93 -2.49
CA ASN A 50 7.87 -19.32 -1.73
C ASN A 50 8.53 -18.12 -1.06
N ALA A 51 8.69 -16.99 -1.79
CA ALA A 51 9.25 -15.77 -1.24
C ALA A 51 8.40 -15.20 -0.09
N LEU A 52 7.06 -15.25 -0.19
CA LEU A 52 6.13 -14.84 0.88
C LEU A 52 6.12 -15.80 2.09
N SER A 53 6.68 -17.00 1.93
CA SER A 53 6.88 -17.96 3.02
C SER A 53 8.26 -17.84 3.67
N ASP A 54 9.16 -17.04 3.11
CA ASP A 54 10.48 -16.80 3.68
C ASP A 54 10.34 -16.04 5.01
N PRO A 55 11.00 -16.49 6.11
CA PRO A 55 10.98 -15.77 7.37
C PRO A 55 11.46 -14.32 7.31
N LYS A 56 12.29 -13.96 6.32
CA LYS A 56 12.72 -12.58 6.09
C LYS A 56 11.60 -11.69 5.52
N HIS A 57 10.55 -12.31 5.00
CA HIS A 57 9.42 -11.66 4.34
C HIS A 57 8.08 -12.15 4.90
N ASN A 58 8.09 -12.74 6.10
CA ASN A 58 6.89 -12.99 6.88
C ASN A 58 6.65 -11.79 7.82
N GLY A 59 5.53 -11.79 8.55
CA GLY A 59 5.14 -10.67 9.42
C GLY A 59 6.17 -10.23 10.46
N SER A 60 7.24 -10.99 10.73
CA SER A 60 8.34 -10.64 11.64
C SER A 60 9.14 -9.42 11.20
N MET A 61 9.12 -9.09 9.91
CA MET A 61 9.69 -7.84 9.39
C MET A 61 9.04 -6.61 10.04
N LEU A 62 7.73 -6.69 10.36
CA LEU A 62 6.98 -5.58 10.96
C LEU A 62 7.44 -5.27 12.38
N GLU A 63 7.81 -6.31 13.13
CA GLU A 63 8.39 -6.20 14.47
C GLU A 63 9.84 -5.69 14.40
N MET A 64 10.56 -6.07 13.34
CA MET A 64 11.90 -5.55 13.06
C MET A 64 11.90 -4.10 12.59
N LEU A 65 10.84 -3.55 12.00
CA LEU A 65 10.80 -2.16 11.52
C LEU A 65 10.98 -1.13 12.64
N ASP A 66 10.34 -1.36 13.79
CA ASP A 66 10.54 -0.52 14.99
C ASP A 66 11.97 -0.64 15.53
N SER A 67 12.60 -1.81 15.35
CA SER A 67 14.01 -2.05 15.71
C SER A 67 14.99 -1.45 14.69
N LEU A 68 14.67 -1.49 13.40
CA LEU A 68 15.48 -1.03 12.26
C LEU A 68 15.52 0.48 12.12
N PHE A 69 14.39 1.14 12.39
CA PHE A 69 14.28 2.61 12.34
C PHE A 69 14.34 3.25 13.74
N GLY A 70 14.45 2.42 14.80
CA GLY A 70 14.81 2.79 16.16
C GLY A 70 16.29 2.50 16.48
N ASP A 71 16.64 2.39 17.77
CA ASP A 71 18.02 2.13 18.25
C ASP A 71 18.44 0.64 18.24
N GLY A 72 17.78 -0.18 17.42
CA GLY A 72 18.02 -1.62 17.37
C GLY A 72 19.18 -2.03 16.44
N PRO A 73 19.64 -3.30 16.49
CA PRO A 73 20.78 -3.79 15.71
C PRO A 73 20.50 -4.04 14.22
N GLY A 74 19.34 -3.63 13.70
CA GLY A 74 19.00 -3.81 12.28
C GLY A 74 19.60 -2.71 11.41
N SER A 75 20.08 -3.06 10.21
CA SER A 75 20.61 -2.07 9.26
C SER A 75 19.60 -1.80 8.12
N PRO A 76 19.26 -0.52 7.83
CA PRO A 76 18.49 -0.16 6.63
C PRO A 76 19.12 -0.66 5.32
N GLU A 77 20.43 -0.92 5.32
CA GLU A 77 21.20 -1.46 4.20
C GLU A 77 20.74 -2.86 3.78
N GLU A 78 20.39 -3.74 4.73
CA GLU A 78 19.87 -5.08 4.44
C GLU A 78 18.51 -5.00 3.73
N LEU A 79 17.65 -4.09 4.19
CA LEU A 79 16.36 -3.82 3.54
C LEU A 79 16.52 -3.31 2.11
N GLU A 80 17.48 -2.42 1.87
CA GLU A 80 17.75 -1.92 0.53
C GLU A 80 18.26 -3.01 -0.42
N GLN A 81 19.11 -3.92 0.08
CA GLN A 81 19.65 -5.04 -0.71
C GLN A 81 18.56 -6.06 -1.04
N ASP A 82 17.77 -6.49 -0.06
CA ASP A 82 16.66 -7.40 -0.25
C ASP A 82 15.62 -6.78 -1.20
N GLY A 83 15.33 -5.50 -1.01
CA GLY A 83 14.45 -4.73 -1.87
C GLY A 83 14.90 -4.67 -3.32
N ALA A 84 16.20 -4.46 -3.57
CA ALA A 84 16.75 -4.49 -4.91
C ALA A 84 16.56 -5.87 -5.58
N GLY A 85 16.73 -6.96 -4.83
CA GLY A 85 16.49 -8.32 -5.30
C GLY A 85 15.01 -8.57 -5.67
N ILE A 86 14.09 -8.10 -4.83
CA ILE A 86 12.64 -8.20 -5.06
C ILE A 86 12.25 -7.40 -6.30
N LEU A 87 12.65 -6.13 -6.39
CA LEU A 87 12.30 -5.27 -7.53
C LEU A 87 12.86 -5.81 -8.85
N LYS A 88 14.07 -6.38 -8.83
CA LYS A 88 14.64 -7.04 -10.01
C LYS A 88 13.79 -8.21 -10.49
N HIS A 89 13.24 -9.03 -9.59
CA HIS A 89 12.34 -10.13 -9.97
C HIS A 89 10.96 -9.64 -10.41
N VAL A 90 10.42 -8.64 -9.73
CA VAL A 90 9.06 -8.15 -9.94
C VAL A 90 8.96 -7.29 -11.19
N LEU A 91 9.82 -6.28 -11.30
CA LEU A 91 9.81 -5.28 -12.38
C LEU A 91 10.74 -5.67 -13.53
N GLY A 92 11.83 -6.40 -13.26
CA GLY A 92 12.82 -6.78 -14.26
C GLY A 92 13.37 -5.56 -15.00
N ASN A 93 13.42 -5.65 -16.33
CA ASN A 93 13.93 -4.57 -17.20
C ASN A 93 13.08 -3.29 -17.15
N LYS A 94 11.88 -3.32 -16.54
CA LYS A 94 11.00 -2.16 -16.42
C LYS A 94 11.30 -1.30 -15.21
N GLN A 95 12.16 -1.75 -14.30
CA GLN A 95 12.45 -1.04 -13.05
C GLN A 95 12.88 0.41 -13.28
N SER A 96 13.87 0.64 -14.15
CA SER A 96 14.37 2.00 -14.45
C SER A 96 13.29 2.91 -15.06
N HIS A 97 12.39 2.35 -15.88
CA HIS A 97 11.27 3.11 -16.45
C HIS A 97 10.25 3.50 -15.37
N VAL A 98 9.93 2.59 -14.45
CA VAL A 98 9.03 2.87 -13.31
C VAL A 98 9.64 3.94 -12.40
N GLU A 99 10.91 3.81 -12.04
CA GLU A 99 11.64 4.80 -11.22
C GLU A 99 11.62 6.19 -11.87
N SER A 100 11.88 6.26 -13.19
CA SER A 100 11.89 7.51 -13.94
C SER A 100 10.50 8.15 -14.06
N ALA A 101 9.46 7.33 -14.28
CA ALA A 101 8.08 7.80 -14.34
C ALA A 101 7.62 8.38 -13.00
N ILE A 102 7.92 7.69 -11.90
CA ILE A 102 7.59 8.15 -10.55
C ILE A 102 8.38 9.42 -10.24
N SER A 103 9.68 9.48 -10.54
CA SER A 103 10.51 10.67 -10.33
C SER A 103 9.93 11.90 -11.03
N THR A 104 9.53 11.74 -12.30
CA THR A 104 8.93 12.83 -13.09
C THR A 104 7.60 13.30 -12.49
N SER A 105 6.77 12.37 -12.04
CA SER A 105 5.43 12.65 -11.51
C SER A 105 5.45 13.21 -10.08
N SER A 106 6.34 12.69 -9.23
CA SER A 106 6.43 13.08 -7.81
C SER A 106 7.30 14.32 -7.57
N GLY A 107 8.16 14.69 -8.53
CA GLY A 107 9.16 15.75 -8.36
C GLY A 107 10.34 15.36 -7.48
N VAL A 108 10.43 14.09 -7.06
CA VAL A 108 11.55 13.53 -6.29
C VAL A 108 12.60 13.01 -7.25
N ASP A 109 13.89 13.17 -6.95
CA ASP A 109 14.95 12.68 -7.81
C ASP A 109 14.93 11.15 -7.94
N ALA A 110 15.43 10.64 -9.07
CA ALA A 110 15.36 9.23 -9.40
C ALA A 110 16.15 8.33 -8.42
N GLN A 111 17.21 8.84 -7.78
CA GLN A 111 17.99 8.05 -6.83
C GLN A 111 17.21 7.86 -5.53
N SER A 112 16.63 8.94 -4.99
CA SER A 112 15.75 8.88 -3.83
C SER A 112 14.53 7.99 -4.10
N VAL A 113 13.89 8.12 -5.27
CA VAL A 113 12.79 7.22 -5.67
C VAL A 113 13.25 5.76 -5.63
N ALA A 114 14.38 5.44 -6.26
CA ALA A 114 14.91 4.08 -6.29
C ALA A 114 15.20 3.52 -4.88
N GLN A 115 15.73 4.34 -3.97
CA GLN A 115 15.97 3.95 -2.59
C GLN A 115 14.67 3.73 -1.80
N ILE A 116 13.71 4.65 -1.92
CA ILE A 116 12.39 4.54 -1.27
C ILE A 116 11.70 3.24 -1.67
N ILE A 117 11.64 2.94 -2.98
CA ILE A 117 10.95 1.72 -3.44
C ILE A 117 11.70 0.45 -3.07
N LYS A 118 13.04 0.48 -2.95
CA LYS A 118 13.83 -0.66 -2.43
C LYS A 118 13.50 -0.92 -0.98
N ILE A 119 13.49 0.12 -0.12
CA ILE A 119 13.10 -0.04 1.29
C ILE A 119 11.66 -0.56 1.40
N ALA A 120 10.75 -0.07 0.54
CA ALA A 120 9.34 -0.45 0.55
C ALA A 120 9.08 -1.90 0.15
N ALA A 121 9.85 -2.45 -0.79
CA ALA A 121 9.55 -3.74 -1.40
C ALA A 121 9.53 -4.93 -0.41
N PRO A 122 10.52 -5.11 0.50
CA PRO A 122 10.48 -6.15 1.53
C PRO A 122 9.28 -6.01 2.47
N ILE A 123 8.83 -4.78 2.75
CA ILE A 123 7.70 -4.53 3.64
C ILE A 123 6.38 -4.93 2.99
N ILE A 124 6.20 -4.60 1.70
CA ILE A 124 5.06 -5.07 0.91
C ILE A 124 5.01 -6.60 0.93
N MET A 125 6.17 -7.26 0.75
CA MET A 125 6.28 -8.72 0.84
C MET A 125 5.94 -9.23 2.24
N GLY A 126 6.43 -8.58 3.30
CA GLY A 126 6.10 -8.90 4.69
C GLY A 126 4.60 -8.86 4.99
N LEU A 127 3.92 -7.81 4.51
CA LEU A 127 2.47 -7.66 4.67
C LEU A 127 1.70 -8.74 3.91
N LEU A 128 2.07 -9.01 2.66
CA LEU A 128 1.48 -10.07 1.86
C LEU A 128 1.75 -11.46 2.46
N GLY A 129 2.94 -11.68 3.02
CA GLY A 129 3.33 -12.92 3.70
C GLY A 129 2.49 -13.16 4.95
N LYS A 130 2.29 -12.11 5.77
CA LYS A 130 1.40 -12.15 6.94
C LYS A 130 -0.02 -12.50 6.52
N GLN A 131 -0.58 -11.81 5.53
CA GLN A 131 -1.94 -12.10 5.06
C GLN A 131 -2.08 -13.52 4.48
N LYS A 132 -1.08 -13.99 3.73
CA LYS A 132 -1.04 -15.36 3.21
C LYS A 132 -1.10 -16.37 4.36
N GLN A 133 -0.34 -16.15 5.43
CA GLN A 133 -0.33 -17.00 6.62
C GLN A 133 -1.67 -16.96 7.37
N GLU A 134 -2.21 -15.77 7.63
CA GLU A 134 -3.48 -15.58 8.33
C GLU A 134 -4.65 -16.22 7.58
N LYS A 135 -4.72 -16.02 6.25
CA LYS A 135 -5.78 -16.57 5.40
C LYS A 135 -5.49 -18.00 4.91
N GLN A 136 -4.39 -18.63 5.36
CA GLN A 136 -3.96 -19.98 4.94
C GLN A 136 -3.96 -20.17 3.41
N ILE A 137 -3.53 -19.13 2.68
CA ILE A 137 -3.59 -19.09 1.22
C ILE A 137 -2.58 -20.08 0.63
N SER A 138 -3.09 -20.98 -0.20
CA SER A 138 -2.27 -21.95 -0.93
C SER A 138 -1.44 -21.29 -2.04
N LYS A 139 -0.46 -22.01 -2.58
CA LYS A 139 0.49 -21.49 -3.57
C LYS A 139 -0.17 -20.85 -4.81
N ASN A 140 -1.32 -21.35 -5.21
CA ASN A 140 -2.04 -20.88 -6.39
C ASN A 140 -2.92 -19.66 -6.12
N GLY A 141 -3.25 -19.36 -4.85
CA GLY A 141 -4.14 -18.24 -4.48
C GLY A 141 -3.41 -16.92 -4.23
N VAL A 142 -2.09 -16.86 -4.42
CA VAL A 142 -1.30 -15.65 -4.15
C VAL A 142 -1.64 -14.53 -5.15
N GLY A 143 -1.97 -14.86 -6.39
CA GLY A 143 -2.44 -13.87 -7.37
C GLY A 143 -3.76 -13.22 -6.95
N ASP A 144 -4.67 -14.01 -6.40
CA ASP A 144 -5.98 -13.54 -5.90
C ASP A 144 -5.81 -12.71 -4.64
N LEU A 145 -4.89 -13.11 -3.74
CA LEU A 145 -4.53 -12.31 -2.57
C LEU A 145 -4.06 -10.90 -3.00
N ILE A 146 -3.12 -10.81 -3.94
CA ILE A 146 -2.64 -9.51 -4.43
C ILE A 146 -3.77 -8.75 -5.15
N GLY A 147 -4.61 -9.46 -5.91
CA GLY A 147 -5.80 -8.89 -6.53
C GLY A 147 -6.75 -8.27 -5.50
N SER A 148 -6.95 -8.90 -4.35
CA SER A 148 -7.76 -8.38 -3.25
C SER A 148 -7.15 -7.13 -2.63
N VAL A 149 -5.83 -7.11 -2.43
CA VAL A 149 -5.08 -5.94 -1.94
C VAL A 149 -5.17 -4.76 -2.92
N LEU A 150 -5.17 -5.04 -4.23
CA LEU A 150 -5.37 -4.06 -5.30
C LEU A 150 -6.84 -3.64 -5.49
N GLY A 151 -7.79 -4.21 -4.74
CA GLY A 151 -9.22 -3.94 -4.90
C GLY A 151 -9.83 -4.51 -6.19
N GLN A 152 -9.17 -5.47 -6.84
CA GLN A 152 -9.63 -6.11 -8.10
C GLN A 152 -10.50 -7.35 -7.87
N SER A 153 -10.60 -7.84 -6.63
CA SER A 153 -11.52 -8.94 -6.32
C SER A 153 -12.94 -8.38 -6.28
N GLY A 154 -13.86 -8.98 -7.04
CA GLY A 154 -15.26 -8.55 -7.12
C GLY A 154 -16.04 -8.68 -5.81
N ASP A 155 -15.48 -9.38 -4.82
CA ASP A 155 -15.93 -9.32 -3.44
C ASP A 155 -15.29 -8.12 -2.75
N HIS A 156 -16.15 -7.18 -2.35
CA HIS A 156 -15.80 -6.05 -1.49
C HIS A 156 -15.30 -6.58 -0.14
N ASP A 157 -14.03 -7.00 -0.07
CA ASP A 157 -13.32 -7.17 1.20
C ASP A 157 -12.92 -5.76 1.69
N SER A 158 -13.97 -4.95 1.96
CA SER A 158 -13.90 -3.59 2.49
C SER A 158 -13.10 -3.52 3.79
N SER A 159 -12.85 -4.66 4.43
CA SER A 159 -12.08 -4.82 5.65
C SER A 159 -10.61 -4.42 5.52
N PHE A 160 -9.93 -4.70 4.40
CA PHE A 160 -8.52 -4.30 4.26
C PHE A 160 -8.35 -2.80 4.01
N LEU A 161 -9.18 -2.24 3.13
CA LEU A 161 -9.19 -0.80 2.88
C LEU A 161 -9.62 -0.03 4.13
N THR A 162 -10.67 -0.47 4.84
CA THR A 162 -11.07 0.15 6.13
C THR A 162 -10.00 0.00 7.19
N THR A 163 -9.29 -1.14 7.30
CA THR A 163 -8.21 -1.30 8.30
C THR A 163 -6.97 -0.44 7.99
N ILE A 164 -6.68 -0.17 6.71
CA ILE A 164 -5.61 0.75 6.31
C ILE A 164 -6.06 2.22 6.43
N LEU A 165 -7.32 2.52 6.11
CA LEU A 165 -7.91 3.87 6.20
C LEU A 165 -8.18 4.29 7.65
N ASP A 166 -8.51 3.35 8.54
CA ASP A 166 -8.74 3.55 9.98
C ASP A 166 -7.43 3.46 10.79
N ALA A 167 -6.28 3.50 10.11
CA ALA A 167 -4.97 3.36 10.76
C ALA A 167 -4.52 4.63 11.54
N ASP A 168 -5.28 5.72 11.47
CA ASP A 168 -5.12 6.94 12.29
C ASP A 168 -6.22 7.12 13.36
N GLY A 169 -7.25 6.26 13.35
CA GLY A 169 -8.32 6.21 14.35
C GLY A 169 -9.29 7.40 14.33
N ASP A 170 -9.41 8.15 13.22
CA ASP A 170 -10.27 9.33 13.17
C ASP A 170 -11.73 9.05 12.76
N GLY A 171 -12.00 7.87 12.18
CA GLY A 171 -13.34 7.40 11.82
C GLY A 171 -14.12 8.26 10.82
N SER A 172 -13.47 9.16 10.06
CA SER A 172 -14.16 10.24 9.34
C SER A 172 -14.09 10.17 7.81
N MET A 173 -13.19 9.37 7.23
CA MET A 173 -12.97 9.39 5.76
C MET A 173 -14.01 8.62 4.93
N ILE A 174 -14.85 7.79 5.56
CA ILE A 174 -15.91 7.05 4.84
C ILE A 174 -17.02 7.99 4.38
N ASP A 175 -17.28 9.08 5.12
CA ASP A 175 -18.37 10.02 4.83
C ASP A 175 -18.00 10.91 3.62
N ASP A 176 -16.75 11.35 3.54
CA ASP A 176 -16.25 12.21 2.47
C ASP A 176 -16.11 11.48 1.13
N VAL A 177 -15.70 10.20 1.13
CA VAL A 177 -15.51 9.42 -0.11
C VAL A 177 -16.83 8.81 -0.58
N ALA A 178 -17.69 8.34 0.34
CA ALA A 178 -19.04 7.91 -0.01
C ALA A 178 -19.85 9.08 -0.59
N GLY A 179 -19.68 10.30 -0.05
CA GLY A 179 -20.31 11.51 -0.57
C GLY A 179 -19.80 11.96 -1.96
N MET A 180 -18.59 11.56 -2.37
CA MET A 180 -18.00 11.93 -3.66
C MET A 180 -18.29 10.91 -4.78
N VAL A 181 -18.36 9.61 -4.43
CA VAL A 181 -18.64 8.51 -5.38
C VAL A 181 -20.14 8.24 -5.53
N LEU A 182 -20.93 8.38 -4.47
CA LEU A 182 -22.38 8.24 -4.51
C LEU A 182 -22.97 9.63 -4.79
N GLY A 183 -23.01 9.97 -6.08
CA GLY A 183 -23.23 11.33 -6.57
C GLY A 183 -24.26 12.17 -5.82
N SER A 184 -23.94 13.46 -5.68
CA SER A 184 -24.90 14.57 -5.76
C SER A 184 -26.33 14.20 -5.34
N ASN A 185 -26.62 14.08 -4.04
CA ASN A 185 -27.98 14.29 -3.53
C ASN A 185 -28.01 14.41 -2.00
N GLY A 186 -27.58 15.57 -1.50
CA GLY A 186 -27.81 16.00 -0.13
C GLY A 186 -28.03 17.51 0.04
N LYS A 187 -28.09 18.30 -1.04
CA LYS A 187 -28.62 19.67 -1.00
C LYS A 187 -30.09 19.65 -1.42
N LYS A 188 -30.99 19.60 -0.44
CA LYS A 188 -32.40 20.03 -0.43
C LYS A 188 -33.00 19.37 0.83
N LYS A 189 -33.61 20.05 1.79
CA LYS A 189 -34.63 21.08 1.60
C LYS A 189 -34.98 21.66 2.97
N GLY A 190 -34.33 22.75 3.36
CA GLY A 190 -34.88 23.66 4.36
C GLY A 190 -36.11 24.36 3.76
N LEU A 191 -37.27 23.72 3.80
CA LEU A 191 -38.60 24.30 3.51
C LEU A 191 -39.66 23.69 4.45
N GLY A 192 -39.31 23.48 5.71
CA GLY A 192 -40.24 23.09 6.78
C GLY A 192 -40.88 24.27 7.52
N GLY A 193 -40.71 25.51 7.03
CA GLY A 193 -41.05 26.74 7.77
C GLY A 193 -42.19 27.59 7.21
N MET A 194 -43.02 27.09 6.29
CA MET A 194 -44.00 27.92 5.57
C MET A 194 -45.39 27.27 5.38
N LEU A 195 -45.89 26.49 6.34
CA LEU A 195 -47.27 25.96 6.31
C LEU A 195 -47.99 25.95 7.67
N GLY A 196 -47.50 26.70 8.66
CA GLY A 196 -48.08 26.75 10.01
C GLY A 196 -48.99 27.94 10.33
N GLY A 197 -49.26 28.83 9.36
CA GLY A 197 -50.01 30.05 9.63
C GLY A 197 -50.81 30.55 8.43
N LEU A 198 -51.91 29.87 8.09
CA LEU A 198 -52.92 30.42 7.16
C LEU A 198 -54.34 29.80 7.23
N PHE A 199 -54.71 29.07 8.29
CA PHE A 199 -56.11 28.78 8.60
C PHE A 199 -56.30 28.98 10.11
N GLY A 200 -56.98 30.01 10.62
CA GLY A 200 -57.96 30.88 9.98
C GLY A 200 -59.35 30.25 10.01
N LYS A 201 -59.95 30.27 11.22
CA LYS A 201 -61.32 29.86 11.60
C LYS A 201 -61.62 28.36 11.70
#